data_AF-A0A6L9J2P5-F1
#
_entry.id   AF-A0A6L9J2P5-F1
#
_cell.length_a   1.000
_cell.length_b   1.000
_cell.length_c   1.000
_cell.angle_alpha   90.00
_cell.angle_beta   90.00
_cell.angle_gamma   90.00
#
_symmetry.space_group_name_H-M   'P 1'
#
loop_
_entity.id
_entity.type
_entity.pdbx_description
1 polymer ?
#
loop_
_entity_poly.entity_id
_entity_poly.type
_entity_poly.pdbx_seq_one_letter_code
_entity_poly.pdbx_strand_id
1 'polypeptide(L)' 'MSTEIKYAVIIGFLGQHKDRFQVFGPPYTVEDKIKRAAQVDHCGAIEAVYPHELGDVQAV' A
#
# COMPACT_ATOMS: atom_id res chain seq x y z
N MET A 1 28.69 -2.58 2.79
CA MET A 1 27.24 -2.84 2.92
C MET A 1 26.58 -1.52 3.27
N SER A 2 25.47 -1.16 2.60
CA SER A 2 24.74 0.08 2.94
C SER A 2 24.20 -0.02 4.37
N THR A 3 24.34 1.06 5.15
CA THR A 3 23.87 1.18 6.53
C THR A 3 22.40 1.58 6.63
N GLU A 4 21.72 1.77 5.50
CA GLU A 4 20.31 2.16 5.48
C GLU A 4 19.38 0.97 5.69
N ILE A 5 18.48 1.10 6.67
CA ILE A 5 17.42 0.13 6.94
C ILE A 5 16.41 0.20 5.80
N LYS A 6 16.31 -0.87 5.03
CA LYS A 6 15.24 -1.06 4.04
C LYS A 6 14.05 -1.72 4.71
N TYR A 7 12.86 -1.17 4.51
CA TYR A 7 11.62 -1.76 4.99
C TYR A 7 10.55 -1.77 3.91
N ALA A 8 9.49 -2.54 4.17
CA ALA A 8 8.31 -2.60 3.35
C ALA A 8 7.13 -1.94 4.06
N VAL A 9 6.19 -1.40 3.29
CA VAL A 9 4.95 -0.81 3.83
C VAL A 9 3.75 -1.67 3.41
N ILE A 10 2.86 -1.96 4.36
CA ILE A 10 1.56 -2.58 4.08
C ILE A 10 0.69 -1.59 3.32
N ILE A 11 0.47 -1.84 2.03
CA ILE A 11 -0.19 -0.90 1.13
C ILE A 11 -1.66 -0.65 1.51
N GLY A 12 -2.30 -1.62 2.17
CA GLY A 12 -3.65 -1.46 2.74
C GLY A 12 -3.76 -0.30 3.73
N PHE A 13 -2.67 0.06 4.43
CA PHE A 13 -2.66 1.18 5.38
C PHE A 13 -2.45 2.55 4.76
N LEU A 14 -2.19 2.64 3.46
CA LEU A 14 -2.06 3.92 2.75
C LEU A 14 -3.38 4.36 2.09
N GLY A 15 -4.46 3.62 2.34
CA GLY A 15 -5.77 3.80 1.72
C GLY A 15 -6.85 4.31 2.67
N GLN A 16 -8.09 3.86 2.42
CA GLN A 16 -9.24 4.15 3.26
C GLN A 16 -9.22 3.22 4.47
N HIS A 17 -9.46 3.76 5.65
CA HIS A 17 -9.57 2.96 6.87
C HIS A 17 -11.04 2.82 7.26
N LYS A 18 -11.37 1.70 7.89
CA LYS A 18 -12.69 1.51 8.51
C LYS A 18 -12.52 0.83 9.84
N ASP A 19 -13.35 1.23 10.79
CA ASP A 19 -13.59 0.46 12.00
C ASP A 19 -15.05 -0.04 12.01
N ARG A 20 -15.53 -0.54 13.15
CA ARG A 20 -16.90 -1.06 13.29
C ARG A 20 -17.99 0.02 13.31
N PHE A 21 -17.62 1.30 13.38
CA PHE A 21 -18.51 2.43 13.56
C PHE A 21 -18.47 3.41 12.39
N GLN A 22 -17.31 3.60 11.75
CA GLN A 22 -17.13 4.62 10.72
C GLN A 22 -16.05 4.27 9.70
N VAL A 23 -16.09 5.01 8.60
CA VAL A 23 -15.12 4.94 7.50
C VAL A 23 -14.37 6.27 7.42
N PHE A 24 -13.05 6.20 7.33
CA PHE A 24 -12.15 7.34 7.33
C PHE A 24 -11.48 7.51 5.97
N GLY A 25 -11.61 8.72 5.42
CA GLY A 25 -11.00 9.10 4.15
C GLY A 25 -11.79 8.63 2.93
N PRO A 26 -11.46 9.17 1.74
CA PRO A 26 -12.04 8.71 0.48
C PRO A 26 -11.49 7.34 0.09
N PRO A 27 -12.14 6.62 -0.82
CA PRO A 27 -11.55 5.45 -1.46
C PRO A 27 -10.30 5.86 -2.26
N TYR A 28 -9.25 5.04 -2.20
CA TYR A 28 -8.00 5.24 -2.94
C TYR A 28 -7.75 4.06 -3.87
N THR A 29 -7.30 4.37 -5.09
CA THR A 29 -6.85 3.34 -6.04
C THR A 29 -5.55 2.69 -5.57
N VAL A 30 -5.15 1.59 -6.19
CA VAL A 30 -3.86 0.94 -5.90
C VAL A 30 -2.71 1.88 -6.26
N GLU A 31 -2.83 2.57 -7.39
CA GLU A 31 -1.86 3.53 -7.90
C GLU A 31 -1.67 4.70 -6.94
N ASP A 32 -2.75 5.21 -6.34
CA ASP A 32 -2.66 6.28 -5.36
C ASP A 32 -1.90 5.83 -4.10
N LYS A 33 -2.14 4.60 -3.64
CA LYS A 33 -1.43 4.03 -2.50
C LYS A 33 0.05 3.78 -2.82
N ILE A 34 0.39 3.34 -4.03
CA ILE A 34 1.79 3.19 -4.49
C ILE A 34 2.49 4.55 -4.51
N LYS A 35 1.84 5.60 -5.03
CA LYS A 35 2.40 6.97 -5.02
C LYS A 35 2.69 7.46 -3.60
N ARG A 36 1.83 7.14 -2.64
CA ARG A 36 2.06 7.43 -1.22
C ARG A 36 3.23 6.65 -0.65
N ALA A 37 3.34 5.35 -0.96
CA ALA A 37 4.46 4.52 -0.51
C ALA A 37 5.80 5.06 -1.04
N ALA A 38 5.83 5.60 -2.26
CA ALA A 38 7.02 6.22 -2.84
C ALA A 38 7.47 7.52 -2.15
N GLN A 39 6.62 8.13 -1.32
CA GLN A 39 6.97 9.31 -0.50
C GLN A 39 7.52 8.94 0.88
N VAL A 40 7.55 7.64 1.21
CA VAL A 40 8.00 7.15 2.51
C VAL A 40 9.51 6.91 2.47
N ASP A 41 10.26 7.66 3.27
CA ASP A 41 11.73 7.59 3.30
C ASP A 41 12.22 6.17 3.59
N HIS A 42 13.18 5.71 2.78
CA HIS A 42 13.81 4.39 2.85
C HIS A 42 12.86 3.18 2.65
N CYS A 43 11.63 3.41 2.17
CA CYS A 43 10.73 2.34 1.74
C CYS A 43 11.26 1.69 0.45
N GLY A 44 11.59 0.39 0.53
CA GLY A 44 12.14 -0.37 -0.59
C GLY A 44 11.15 -1.35 -1.23
N ALA A 45 10.00 -1.58 -0.59
CA ALA A 45 9.03 -2.57 -1.02
C ALA A 45 7.62 -2.28 -0.47
N ILE A 46 6.61 -2.93 -1.04
CA ILE A 46 5.23 -2.90 -0.55
C ILE A 46 4.77 -4.32 -0.22
N GLU A 47 3.97 -4.44 0.83
CA GLU A 47 3.24 -5.65 1.17
C GLU A 47 1.79 -5.46 0.73
N ALA A 48 1.31 -6.36 -0.13
CA ALA A 48 -0.06 -6.34 -0.65
C ALA A 48 -0.81 -7.60 -0.22
N VAL A 49 -2.10 -7.46 0.08
CA VAL A 49 -3.00 -8.56 0.44
C VAL A 49 -3.84 -8.93 -0.78
N TYR A 50 -3.63 -10.11 -1.30
CA TYR A 50 -4.50 -10.68 -2.31
C TYR A 50 -5.78 -11.24 -1.66
N PRO A 51 -6.98 -11.05 -2.24
CA PRO A 51 -7.29 -10.30 -3.46
C PRO A 51 -7.73 -8.84 -3.20
N HIS A 52 -7.46 -8.32 -2.00
CA HIS A 52 -8.02 -7.04 -1.54
C HIS A 52 -7.39 -5.83 -2.25
N GLU A 53 -6.06 -5.81 -2.39
CA GLU A 53 -5.37 -4.72 -3.11
C GLU A 53 -4.95 -5.08 -4.52
N LEU A 54 -4.86 -6.37 -4.87
CA LEU A 54 -4.43 -6.80 -6.19
C LEU A 54 -5.36 -7.89 -6.73
N GLY A 55 -5.59 -7.85 -8.04
CA GLY A 55 -6.34 -8.88 -8.77
C GLY A 55 -5.41 -9.78 -9.57
N ASP A 56 -6.02 -10.76 -10.25
CA ASP A 56 -5.29 -11.65 -11.15
C ASP A 56 -4.62 -10.86 -12.27
N VAL A 57 -3.37 -11.20 -12.55
CA VAL A 57 -2.68 -10.69 -13.73
C VAL A 57 -3.38 -11.28 -14.95
N GLN A 58 -4.02 -10.42 -15.74
CA GLN A 58 -4.57 -10.83 -17.03
C GLN A 58 -3.41 -11.23 -17.93
N ALA A 59 -3.42 -12.47 -18.43
CA ALA A 59 -2.45 -12.92 -19.42
C ALA A 59 -2.59 -12.05 -20.67
N VAL A 60 -1.49 -11.43 -21.10
CA VAL A 60 -1.39 -10.60 -22.31
C VAL A 60 -1.20 -11.51 -23.53
#